data_AF-A0A2P5BAU6-F1
#
_entry.id   AF-A0A2P5BAU6-F1
#
_cell.length_a   1.000
_cell.length_b   1.000
_cell.length_c   1.000
_cell.angle_alpha   90.00
_cell.angle_beta   90.00
_cell.angle_gamma   90.00
#
_symmetry.space_group_name_H-M   'P 1'
#
loop_
_entity.id
_entity.type
_entity.pdbx_description
1 polymer ?
#
loop_
_entity_poly.entity_id
_entity_poly.type
_entity_poly.pdbx_seq_one_letter_code
_entity_poly.pdbx_strand_id
1 'polypeptide(L)'
;MFHVVTVVATLLPKRRVLSSQIPTPKFNVYLRYIEERSFRRFVEACLEETVVVYVDHLLTQRNYIKEETIERMRLDEEVLMDFFREYISVSKVENRVRILSDLRELASAESLDTFTLIYTNILEHQPDCPPEVVEKLVGLREGIPRKDAKEVVQECKDIYENSLVDRNPPKAGFVFPRVKCLTASKGSIWRKLT
;
A
#
# COMPACT_ATOMS: atom_id res chain seq x y z
N MET A 1 7.48 -12.42 0.15
CA MET A 1 6.16 -11.90 -0.28
C MET A 1 5.12 -12.67 0.49
N PHE A 2 4.33 -11.98 1.29
CA PHE A 2 3.53 -12.60 2.33
C PHE A 2 2.34 -13.32 1.71
N HIS A 3 2.01 -14.51 2.22
CA HIS A 3 0.68 -15.04 2.03
C HIS A 3 -0.31 -13.98 2.53
N VAL A 4 -1.22 -13.49 1.69
CA VAL A 4 -2.37 -12.66 2.09
C VAL A 4 -3.12 -13.29 3.27
N VAL A 5 -3.06 -14.62 3.37
CA VAL A 5 -3.49 -15.42 4.54
C VAL A 5 -2.88 -14.93 5.85
N THR A 6 -1.58 -14.60 5.89
CA THR A 6 -0.92 -14.12 7.11
C THR A 6 -1.41 -12.73 7.51
N VAL A 7 -1.62 -11.81 6.56
CA VAL A 7 -2.08 -10.44 6.87
C VAL A 7 -3.54 -10.47 7.33
N VAL A 8 -4.43 -11.16 6.60
CA VAL A 8 -5.83 -11.35 7.00
C VAL A 8 -5.93 -12.13 8.33
N ALA A 9 -5.08 -13.12 8.57
CA ALA A 9 -5.04 -13.86 9.83
C ALA A 9 -4.49 -13.04 11.02
N THR A 10 -3.61 -12.07 10.80
CA THR A 10 -3.09 -11.19 11.86
C THR A 10 -4.05 -10.09 12.29
N LEU A 11 -4.99 -9.69 11.43
CA LEU A 11 -5.92 -8.59 11.68
C LEU A 11 -7.22 -9.00 12.36
N LEU A 12 -7.42 -10.30 12.55
CA LEU A 12 -8.43 -10.83 13.43
C LEU A 12 -7.93 -10.85 14.86
N PRO A 13 -8.75 -10.45 15.85
CA PRO A 13 -8.29 -10.26 17.21
C PRO A 13 -7.71 -11.56 17.77
N LYS A 14 -6.37 -11.56 17.86
CA LYS A 14 -5.48 -12.51 18.54
C LYS A 14 -5.65 -13.98 18.16
N ARG A 15 -4.69 -14.52 17.41
CA ARG A 15 -4.19 -15.89 17.67
C ARG A 15 -2.69 -16.03 17.44
N ARG A 16 -1.94 -16.06 18.57
CA ARG A 16 -1.00 -17.17 18.78
C ARG A 16 -1.84 -18.44 18.63
N VAL A 17 -1.58 -19.24 17.60
CA VAL A 17 -1.49 -20.71 17.61
C VAL A 17 -1.30 -21.13 16.15
N LEU A 18 -0.04 -21.46 15.86
CA LEU A 18 0.46 -22.57 15.03
C LEU A 18 -0.30 -22.97 13.75
N SER A 19 0.48 -22.89 12.67
CA SER A 19 0.57 -23.79 11.53
C SER A 19 -0.40 -24.98 11.47
N SER A 20 -0.87 -25.23 10.24
CA SER A 20 -1.59 -26.40 9.73
C SER A 20 -3.08 -26.47 10.06
N GLN A 21 -3.88 -26.60 9.00
CA GLN A 21 -5.35 -26.73 8.95
C GLN A 21 -6.13 -25.41 9.13
N ILE A 22 -6.41 -24.76 7.99
CA ILE A 22 -7.50 -23.77 7.90
C ILE A 22 -8.71 -24.47 7.28
N PRO A 23 -9.64 -25.02 8.07
CA PRO A 23 -11.04 -24.86 7.75
C PRO A 23 -11.45 -23.45 8.20
N THR A 24 -12.21 -22.74 7.38
CA THR A 24 -12.77 -21.41 7.62
C THR A 24 -14.16 -21.46 8.31
N PRO A 25 -14.30 -21.77 9.62
CA PRO A 25 -15.55 -21.48 10.32
C PRO A 25 -15.41 -20.56 11.55
N LYS A 26 -14.20 -20.17 11.98
CA LYS A 26 -14.01 -19.42 13.24
C LYS A 26 -14.29 -17.91 13.17
N PHE A 27 -14.28 -17.32 11.98
CA PHE A 27 -14.65 -15.90 11.80
C PHE A 27 -16.16 -15.71 12.01
N ASN A 28 -16.98 -16.63 11.51
CA ASN A 28 -18.44 -16.50 11.42
C ASN A 28 -19.16 -16.49 12.79
N VAL A 29 -18.61 -17.15 13.81
CA VAL A 29 -19.30 -17.35 15.10
C VAL A 29 -19.42 -16.06 15.92
N TYR A 30 -18.42 -15.18 15.88
CA TYR A 30 -18.45 -13.91 16.62
C TYR A 30 -19.18 -12.79 15.87
N LEU A 31 -19.27 -12.87 14.53
CA LEU A 31 -19.96 -11.87 13.71
C LEU A 31 -21.47 -11.86 13.89
N ARG A 32 -22.07 -13.02 14.24
CA ARG A 32 -23.52 -13.14 14.44
C ARG A 32 -24.08 -12.25 15.56
N TYR A 33 -23.23 -11.74 16.45
CA TYR A 33 -23.63 -10.92 17.59
C TYR A 33 -23.36 -9.42 17.39
N ILE A 34 -22.81 -9.03 16.24
CA ILE A 34 -22.51 -7.63 15.92
C ILE A 34 -23.65 -7.10 15.05
N GLU A 35 -24.19 -5.93 15.39
CA GLU A 35 -25.14 -5.23 14.52
C GLU A 35 -24.54 -5.04 13.13
N GLU A 36 -25.34 -5.29 12.09
CA GLU A 36 -24.88 -5.31 10.71
C GLU A 36 -24.10 -4.05 10.30
N ARG A 37 -24.56 -2.87 10.75
CA ARG A 37 -23.86 -1.59 10.51
C ARG A 37 -22.49 -1.55 11.16
N SER A 38 -22.37 -2.00 12.41
CA SER A 38 -21.12 -2.07 13.15
C SER A 38 -20.17 -3.10 12.55
N PHE A 39 -20.71 -4.21 12.04
CA PHE A 39 -19.94 -5.23 11.33
C PHE A 39 -19.33 -4.68 10.03
N ARG A 40 -20.13 -4.00 9.19
CA ARG A 40 -19.60 -3.40 7.94
C ARG A 40 -18.50 -2.38 8.22
N ARG A 41 -18.66 -1.54 9.26
CA ARG A 41 -17.61 -0.59 9.69
C ARG A 41 -16.35 -1.30 10.18
N PHE A 42 -16.49 -2.40 10.90
CA PHE A 42 -15.36 -3.22 11.33
C PHE A 42 -14.61 -3.82 10.14
N VAL A 43 -15.33 -4.38 9.16
CA VAL A 43 -14.73 -4.91 7.93
C VAL A 43 -13.99 -3.83 7.14
N GLU A 44 -14.58 -2.63 7.00
CA GLU A 44 -13.91 -1.47 6.40
C GLU A 44 -12.59 -1.14 7.09
N ALA A 45 -12.56 -1.15 8.43
CA ALA A 45 -11.34 -0.92 9.20
C ALA A 45 -10.31 -2.05 9.03
N CYS A 46 -10.74 -3.31 8.94
CA CYS A 46 -9.86 -4.43 8.62
C CYS A 46 -9.20 -4.29 7.25
N LEU A 47 -9.96 -3.87 6.23
CA LEU A 47 -9.41 -3.61 4.91
C LEU A 47 -8.39 -2.47 4.94
N GLU A 48 -8.69 -1.35 5.61
CA GLU A 48 -7.73 -0.25 5.75
C GLU A 48 -6.43 -0.71 6.41
N GLU A 49 -6.52 -1.42 7.53
CA GLU A 49 -5.32 -1.91 8.23
C GLU A 49 -4.56 -2.94 7.38
N THR A 50 -5.25 -3.78 6.62
CA THR A 50 -4.63 -4.72 5.66
C THR A 50 -3.78 -3.96 4.64
N VAL A 51 -4.35 -2.92 4.03
CA VAL A 51 -3.66 -2.08 3.05
C VAL A 51 -2.45 -1.38 3.68
N VAL A 52 -2.59 -0.79 4.87
CA VAL A 52 -1.48 -0.14 5.58
C VAL A 52 -0.33 -1.11 5.85
N VAL A 53 -0.64 -2.29 6.39
CA VAL A 53 0.36 -3.33 6.69
C VAL A 53 1.03 -3.85 5.42
N TYR A 54 0.25 -4.02 4.34
CA TYR A 54 0.78 -4.43 3.05
C TYR A 54 1.78 -3.42 2.50
N VAL A 55 1.41 -2.13 2.48
CA VAL A 55 2.27 -1.04 2.00
C VAL A 55 3.55 -0.93 2.86
N ASP A 56 3.44 -0.98 4.19
CA ASP A 56 4.60 -0.95 5.08
C ASP A 56 5.57 -2.12 4.80
N HIS A 57 5.05 -3.33 4.59
CA HIS A 57 5.86 -4.49 4.23
C HIS A 57 6.49 -4.38 2.84
N LEU A 58 5.75 -3.89 1.84
CA LEU A 58 6.26 -3.65 0.49
C LEU A 58 7.46 -2.69 0.52
N LEU A 59 7.36 -1.62 1.31
CA LEU A 59 8.36 -0.55 1.41
C LEU A 59 9.53 -0.86 2.36
N THR A 60 9.45 -1.93 3.15
CA THR A 60 10.51 -2.37 4.08
C THR A 60 11.15 -3.70 3.72
N GLN A 61 10.64 -4.39 2.70
CA GLN A 61 11.23 -5.63 2.24
C GLN A 61 12.68 -5.41 1.79
N ARG A 62 13.47 -6.49 1.87
CA ARG A 62 14.89 -6.48 1.47
C ARG A 62 15.14 -7.20 0.15
N ASN A 63 14.12 -7.85 -0.39
CA ASN A 63 14.21 -8.57 -1.65
C ASN A 63 13.92 -7.60 -2.80
N TYR A 64 14.63 -7.79 -3.91
CA TYR A 64 14.34 -7.05 -5.12
C TYR A 64 12.94 -7.37 -5.67
N ILE A 65 12.30 -6.34 -6.21
CA ILE A 65 11.07 -6.41 -6.98
C ILE A 65 11.45 -6.88 -8.40
N LYS A 66 10.94 -8.06 -8.76
CA LYS A 66 11.04 -8.71 -10.07
C LYS A 66 9.64 -8.87 -10.69
N GLU A 67 9.55 -9.37 -11.90
CA GLU A 67 8.25 -9.61 -12.55
C GLU A 67 7.35 -10.57 -11.75
N GLU A 68 7.93 -11.64 -11.20
CA GLU A 68 7.22 -12.55 -10.29
C GLU A 68 6.68 -11.87 -9.02
N THR A 69 7.30 -10.77 -8.59
CA THR A 69 6.82 -9.96 -7.47
C THR A 69 5.61 -9.15 -7.90
N ILE A 70 5.67 -8.51 -9.06
CA ILE A 70 4.57 -7.71 -9.61
C ILE A 70 3.33 -8.58 -9.84
N GLU A 71 3.50 -9.77 -10.42
CA GLU A 71 2.38 -10.69 -10.63
C GLU A 71 1.75 -11.17 -9.31
N ARG A 72 2.57 -11.40 -8.27
CA ARG A 72 2.05 -11.69 -6.93
C ARG A 72 1.29 -10.51 -6.33
N MET A 73 1.75 -9.28 -6.53
CA MET A 73 1.01 -8.09 -6.09
C MET A 73 -0.38 -8.05 -6.76
N ARG A 74 -0.47 -8.38 -8.06
CA ARG A 74 -1.74 -8.45 -8.78
C ARG A 74 -2.68 -9.51 -8.20
N LEU A 75 -2.17 -10.71 -7.91
CA LEU A 75 -2.96 -11.79 -7.30
C LEU A 75 -3.42 -11.42 -5.88
N ASP A 76 -2.56 -10.75 -5.10
CA ASP A 76 -2.90 -10.29 -3.76
C ASP A 76 -4.02 -9.23 -3.81
N GLU A 77 -3.97 -8.30 -4.77
CA GLU A 77 -5.06 -7.34 -5.04
C GLU A 77 -6.38 -8.06 -5.35
N GLU A 78 -6.36 -9.06 -6.23
CA GLU A 78 -7.52 -9.85 -6.64
C GLU A 78 -8.15 -10.58 -5.44
N VAL A 79 -7.32 -11.22 -4.60
CA VAL A 79 -7.78 -11.91 -3.38
C VAL A 79 -8.41 -10.93 -2.38
N LEU A 80 -7.82 -9.76 -2.18
CA LEU A 80 -8.38 -8.74 -1.28
C LEU A 80 -9.72 -8.20 -1.81
N MET A 81 -9.78 -7.92 -3.11
CA MET A 81 -11.01 -7.47 -3.79
C MET A 81 -12.14 -8.50 -3.64
N ASP A 82 -11.85 -9.77 -3.97
CA ASP A 82 -12.82 -10.85 -3.93
C ASP A 82 -13.29 -11.17 -2.52
N PHE A 83 -12.39 -11.13 -1.53
CA PHE A 83 -12.74 -11.40 -0.13
C PHE A 83 -13.61 -10.29 0.46
N PHE A 84 -13.21 -9.02 0.32
CA PHE A 84 -13.89 -7.93 1.03
C PHE A 84 -15.21 -7.50 0.37
N ARG A 85 -15.39 -7.72 -0.94
CA ARG A 85 -16.63 -7.38 -1.65
C ARG A 85 -17.84 -8.21 -1.21
N GLU A 86 -17.61 -9.35 -0.56
CA GLU A 86 -18.69 -10.17 0.02
C GLU A 86 -19.35 -9.50 1.23
N TYR A 87 -18.66 -8.55 1.88
CA TYR A 87 -19.07 -7.99 3.17
C TYR A 87 -19.38 -6.49 3.12
N ILE A 88 -18.75 -5.74 2.21
CA ILE A 88 -18.94 -4.30 2.03
C ILE A 88 -19.10 -3.97 0.53
N SER A 89 -19.64 -2.80 0.20
CA SER A 89 -19.92 -2.44 -1.19
C SER A 89 -18.65 -2.42 -2.05
N VAL A 90 -18.74 -2.95 -3.27
CA VAL A 90 -17.63 -3.03 -4.25
C VAL A 90 -16.85 -1.72 -4.36
N SER A 91 -17.55 -0.59 -4.57
CA SER A 91 -16.92 0.74 -4.67
C SER A 91 -16.06 1.11 -3.46
N LYS A 92 -16.43 0.69 -2.24
CA LYS A 92 -15.60 0.94 -1.05
C LYS A 92 -14.35 0.07 -1.06
N VAL A 93 -14.44 -1.17 -1.53
CA VAL A 93 -13.28 -2.05 -1.64
C VAL A 93 -12.31 -1.49 -2.68
N GLU A 94 -12.81 -1.16 -3.88
CA GLU A 94 -12.03 -0.57 -4.98
C GLU A 94 -11.27 0.67 -4.52
N ASN A 95 -11.97 1.63 -3.89
CA ASN A 95 -11.37 2.87 -3.42
C ASN A 95 -10.26 2.66 -2.38
N ARG A 96 -10.32 1.59 -1.59
CA ARG A 96 -9.33 1.29 -0.54
C ARG A 96 -8.17 0.45 -1.04
N VAL A 97 -8.42 -0.43 -2.01
CA VAL A 97 -7.39 -1.27 -2.64
C VAL A 97 -6.63 -0.51 -3.74
N ARG A 98 -7.20 0.56 -4.33
CA ARG A 98 -6.61 1.33 -5.43
C ARG A 98 -5.12 1.64 -5.25
N ILE A 99 -4.72 2.06 -4.04
CA ILE A 99 -3.31 2.37 -3.76
C ILE A 99 -2.36 1.17 -3.96
N LEU A 100 -2.83 -0.06 -3.75
CA LEU A 100 -2.03 -1.26 -4.00
C LEU A 100 -1.79 -1.43 -5.51
N SER A 101 -2.82 -1.19 -6.32
CA SER A 101 -2.72 -1.18 -7.78
C SER A 101 -1.78 -0.07 -8.27
N ASP A 102 -1.91 1.15 -7.75
CA ASP A 102 -1.02 2.25 -8.15
C ASP A 102 0.45 1.96 -7.78
N LEU A 103 0.70 1.35 -6.62
CA LEU A 103 2.05 0.95 -6.20
C LEU A 103 2.59 -0.23 -7.04
N ARG A 104 1.71 -1.14 -7.50
CA ARG A 104 2.08 -2.18 -8.46
C ARG A 104 2.43 -1.58 -9.81
N GLU A 105 1.66 -0.62 -10.29
CA GLU A 105 1.94 0.11 -11.54
C GLU A 105 3.28 0.85 -11.44
N LEU A 106 3.53 1.58 -10.35
CA LEU A 106 4.84 2.19 -10.08
C LEU A 106 5.96 1.15 -10.06
N ALA A 107 5.74 0.02 -9.39
CA ALA A 107 6.71 -1.07 -9.35
C ALA A 107 6.92 -1.73 -10.73
N SER A 108 5.99 -1.60 -11.67
CA SER A 108 6.13 -2.14 -13.03
C SER A 108 6.67 -1.13 -14.04
N ALA A 109 6.70 0.16 -13.70
CA ALA A 109 7.12 1.22 -14.61
C ALA A 109 8.56 1.00 -15.12
N GLU A 110 8.75 1.31 -16.40
CA GLU A 110 10.02 1.09 -17.13
C GLU A 110 10.59 2.38 -17.73
N SER A 111 9.87 3.50 -17.62
CA SER A 111 10.28 4.79 -18.17
C SER A 111 9.95 5.94 -17.21
N LEU A 112 10.71 7.02 -17.33
CA LEU A 112 10.51 8.24 -16.54
C LEU A 112 9.07 8.77 -16.67
N ASP A 113 8.57 8.86 -17.91
CA ASP A 113 7.22 9.34 -18.21
C ASP A 113 6.13 8.47 -17.55
N THR A 114 6.35 7.15 -17.50
CA THR A 114 5.43 6.24 -16.84
C THR A 114 5.44 6.45 -15.32
N PHE A 115 6.61 6.61 -14.71
CA PHE A 115 6.73 6.90 -13.28
C PHE A 115 6.01 8.21 -12.91
N THR A 116 6.26 9.28 -13.66
CA THR A 116 5.67 10.60 -13.40
C THR A 116 4.16 10.61 -13.60
N LEU A 117 3.65 9.94 -14.64
CA LEU A 117 2.22 9.80 -14.88
C LEU A 117 1.52 9.06 -13.73
N ILE A 118 2.03 7.89 -13.33
CA ILE A 118 1.42 7.10 -12.25
C ILE A 118 1.50 7.87 -10.94
N TYR A 119 2.62 8.51 -10.63
CA TYR A 119 2.76 9.29 -9.40
C TYR A 119 1.83 10.51 -9.37
N THR A 120 1.65 11.19 -10.50
CA THR A 120 0.67 12.27 -10.64
C THR A 120 -0.74 11.76 -10.34
N ASN A 121 -1.14 10.62 -10.93
CA ASN A 121 -2.43 9.99 -10.65
C ASN A 121 -2.58 9.66 -9.15
N ILE A 122 -1.54 9.09 -8.53
CA ILE A 122 -1.54 8.82 -7.07
C ILE A 122 -1.89 10.06 -6.27
N LEU A 123 -1.28 11.20 -6.59
CA LEU A 123 -1.51 12.44 -5.86
C LEU A 123 -2.92 13.02 -6.04
N GLU A 124 -3.64 12.67 -7.11
CA GLU A 124 -5.03 13.10 -7.28
C GLU A 124 -5.98 12.53 -6.21
N HIS A 125 -5.68 11.32 -5.72
CA HIS A 125 -6.53 10.61 -4.74
C HIS A 125 -5.83 10.31 -3.40
N GLN A 126 -4.51 10.39 -3.34
CA GLN A 126 -3.68 10.29 -2.13
C GLN A 126 -2.67 11.45 -2.14
N PRO A 127 -3.13 12.70 -1.94
CA PRO A 127 -2.27 13.89 -2.03
C PRO A 127 -1.18 13.94 -0.94
N ASP A 128 -1.29 13.09 0.09
CA ASP A 128 -0.29 12.95 1.15
C ASP A 128 0.72 11.81 0.90
N CYS A 129 0.71 11.19 -0.28
CA CYS A 129 1.73 10.23 -0.71
C CYS A 129 3.08 10.95 -0.84
N PRO A 130 4.09 10.60 -0.03
CA PRO A 130 5.36 11.31 -0.05
C PRO A 130 6.32 10.67 -1.08
N PRO A 131 7.23 11.44 -1.70
CA PRO A 131 8.13 10.94 -2.75
C PRO A 131 9.09 9.84 -2.26
N GLU A 132 9.31 9.72 -0.96
CA GLU A 132 10.05 8.60 -0.33
C GLU A 132 9.43 7.23 -0.66
N VAL A 133 8.15 7.16 -1.01
CA VAL A 133 7.50 5.93 -1.51
C VAL A 133 8.10 5.52 -2.84
N VAL A 134 8.26 6.47 -3.77
CA VAL A 134 8.88 6.25 -5.08
C VAL A 134 10.35 5.87 -4.89
N GLU A 135 11.08 6.60 -4.05
CA GLU A 135 12.49 6.30 -3.74
C GLU A 135 12.68 4.86 -3.25
N LYS A 136 11.83 4.40 -2.35
CA LYS A 136 11.88 3.02 -1.83
C LYS A 136 11.54 1.99 -2.90
N LEU A 137 10.50 2.20 -3.71
CA LEU A 137 10.10 1.25 -4.75
C LEU A 137 11.14 1.13 -5.85
N VAL A 138 11.63 2.26 -6.37
CA VAL A 138 12.66 2.31 -7.40
C VAL A 138 13.97 1.70 -6.87
N GLY A 139 14.32 1.96 -5.62
CA GLY A 139 15.51 1.35 -4.98
C GLY A 139 15.42 -0.16 -4.81
N LEU A 140 14.20 -0.72 -4.78
CA LEU A 140 13.95 -2.16 -4.73
C LEU A 140 13.82 -2.81 -6.12
N ARG A 141 13.73 -2.05 -7.20
CA ARG A 141 13.58 -2.60 -8.56
C ARG A 141 14.89 -3.17 -9.09
N GLU A 142 14.83 -4.41 -9.56
CA GLU A 142 15.93 -5.00 -10.31
C GLU A 142 15.96 -4.39 -11.73
N GLY A 143 17.15 -4.09 -12.23
CA GLY A 143 17.34 -3.64 -13.61
C GLY A 143 17.25 -2.13 -13.85
N ILE A 144 16.89 -1.31 -12.85
CA ILE A 144 16.92 0.16 -12.98
C ILE A 144 18.32 0.70 -12.67
N PRO A 145 18.99 1.39 -13.61
CA PRO A 145 20.26 2.04 -13.36
C PRO A 145 20.16 3.11 -12.26
N ARG A 146 21.19 3.23 -11.42
CA ARG A 146 21.21 4.22 -10.32
C ARG A 146 21.03 5.67 -10.78
N LYS A 147 21.43 6.00 -12.01
CA LYS A 147 21.27 7.33 -12.59
C LYS A 147 19.79 7.61 -12.82
N ASP A 148 19.13 6.72 -13.56
CA ASP A 148 17.71 6.80 -13.89
C ASP A 148 16.84 6.77 -12.63
N ALA A 149 17.22 5.94 -11.64
CA ALA A 149 16.55 5.92 -10.35
C ALA A 149 16.57 7.29 -9.63
N LYS A 150 17.69 8.02 -9.69
CA LYS A 150 17.79 9.36 -9.10
C LYS A 150 16.96 10.38 -9.86
N GLU A 151 16.95 10.29 -11.19
CA GLU A 151 16.18 11.15 -12.06
C GLU A 151 14.67 10.98 -11.81
N VAL A 152 14.19 9.74 -11.76
CA VAL A 152 12.80 9.40 -11.41
C VAL A 152 12.40 9.99 -10.05
N VAL A 153 13.24 9.81 -9.04
CA VAL A 153 12.97 10.32 -7.69
C VAL A 153 12.95 11.84 -7.66
N GLN A 154 13.82 12.51 -8.42
CA GLN A 154 13.85 13.96 -8.49
C GLN A 154 12.60 14.51 -9.19
N GLU A 155 12.22 13.98 -10.34
CA GLU A 155 11.00 14.42 -11.06
C GLU A 155 9.74 14.21 -10.21
N CYS A 156 9.63 13.07 -9.52
CA CYS A 156 8.49 12.83 -8.62
C CYS A 156 8.48 13.78 -7.41
N LYS A 157 9.65 14.21 -6.92
CA LYS A 157 9.73 15.24 -5.87
C LYS A 157 9.23 16.58 -6.38
N ASP A 158 9.65 16.99 -7.57
CA ASP A 158 9.23 18.26 -8.16
C ASP A 158 7.71 18.27 -8.42
N ILE A 159 7.14 17.15 -8.90
CA ILE A 159 5.68 16.97 -9.04
C ILE A 159 4.98 17.11 -7.67
N TYR A 160 5.50 16.45 -6.63
CA TYR A 160 4.93 16.54 -5.29
C TYR A 160 4.94 17.98 -4.78
N GLU A 161 6.09 18.67 -4.86
CA GLU A 161 6.25 20.05 -4.41
C GLU A 161 5.31 21.00 -5.17
N ASN A 162 5.20 20.87 -6.50
CA ASN A 162 4.27 21.65 -7.31
C ASN A 162 2.80 21.41 -6.92
N SER A 163 2.44 20.17 -6.57
CA SER A 163 1.08 19.86 -6.10
C SER A 163 0.71 20.54 -4.77
N LEU A 164 1.70 20.91 -3.96
CA LEU A 164 1.52 21.65 -2.71
C LEU A 164 1.38 23.16 -2.91
N VAL A 165 1.96 23.71 -3.97
CA VAL A 165 1.92 25.16 -4.26
C VAL A 165 0.50 25.61 -4.64
N ASP A 166 -0.27 24.74 -5.31
CA ASP A 166 -1.59 25.09 -5.85
C ASP A 166 -2.77 24.84 -4.89
N ARG A 167 -2.61 24.12 -3.76
CA ARG A 167 -3.75 23.76 -2.88
C ARG A 167 -3.40 23.69 -1.39
N ASN A 168 -4.44 23.94 -0.57
CA ASN A 168 -4.56 23.60 0.86
C ASN A 168 -3.72 22.38 1.28
N PRO A 169 -3.25 22.28 2.54
CA PRO A 169 -2.44 21.16 3.01
C PRO A 169 -3.05 19.82 2.56
N PRO A 170 -2.24 18.89 2.01
CA PRO A 170 -2.74 17.67 1.41
C PRO A 170 -3.63 16.94 2.40
N LYS A 171 -4.85 16.64 1.99
CA LYS A 171 -5.82 15.94 2.85
C LYS A 171 -5.23 14.57 3.18
N ALA A 172 -4.90 14.37 4.44
CA ALA A 172 -4.32 13.11 4.91
C ALA A 172 -5.24 11.93 4.56
N GLY A 173 -4.68 10.97 3.83
CA GLY A 173 -5.28 9.68 3.54
C GLY A 173 -5.19 8.74 4.74
N PHE A 174 -5.72 7.53 4.59
CA PHE A 174 -5.66 6.51 5.66
C PHE A 174 -4.35 5.70 5.64
N VAL A 175 -3.53 5.84 4.59
CA VAL A 175 -2.37 4.97 4.33
C VAL A 175 -1.10 5.58 4.90
N PHE A 176 -0.56 6.61 4.25
CA PHE A 176 0.77 7.14 4.50
C PHE A 176 1.02 7.70 5.91
N PRO A 177 0.02 8.30 6.60
CA PRO A 177 0.18 8.70 8.00
C PRO A 177 0.36 7.52 8.96
N ARG A 178 -0.07 6.31 8.56
CA ARG A 178 -0.03 5.08 9.37
C ARG A 178 1.09 4.11 8.97
N VAL A 179 1.78 4.34 7.84
CA VAL A 179 2.91 3.54 7.39
C VAL A 179 4.16 3.84 8.24
N LYS A 180 4.62 2.84 8.99
CA LYS A 180 5.67 3.00 10.02
C LYS A 180 7.00 3.40 9.41
N CYS A 181 7.38 2.79 8.29
CA CYS A 181 8.68 3.05 7.67
C CYS A 181 8.85 4.48 7.14
N LEU A 182 7.74 5.20 6.92
CA LEU A 182 7.75 6.60 6.49
C LEU A 182 7.76 7.56 7.69
N THR A 183 7.09 7.21 8.80
CA THR A 183 7.12 8.01 10.04
C THR A 183 8.51 8.09 10.67
N ALA A 184 9.33 7.04 10.57
CA ALA A 184 10.72 7.03 11.03
C ALA A 184 11.66 7.87 10.14
N SER A 185 11.30 8.09 8.87
CA SER A 185 12.13 8.78 7.88
C SER A 185 12.20 10.30 8.11
N LYS A 186 11.13 10.89 8.67
CA LYS A 186 11.00 12.35 8.89
C LYS A 186 12.13 12.97 9.71
N GLY A 187 12.92 12.18 10.45
CA GLY A 187 14.05 12.66 11.26
C GLY A 187 15.47 12.39 10.72
N SER A 188 15.65 11.58 9.66
CA SER A 188 16.97 10.99 9.35
C SER A 188 17.55 11.30 7.97
N ILE A 189 16.76 11.60 6.94
CA ILE A 189 17.29 11.60 5.55
C ILE A 189 17.86 12.97 5.13
N TRP A 190 17.39 14.07 5.71
CA TRP A 190 17.80 15.43 5.32
C TRP A 190 19.18 15.88 5.83
N ARG A 191 19.91 15.06 6.59
CA ARG A 191 21.21 15.43 7.18
C ARG A 191 22.45 14.92 6.43
N LYS A 192 22.30 14.27 5.26
CA LYS A 192 23.45 13.66 4.57
C LYS A 192 23.57 13.98 3.07
N LEU A 193 23.10 15.15 2.66
CA LEU A 193 23.35 15.71 1.31
C LEU A 193 23.96 17.13 1.33
N THR A 194 24.65 17.50 2.42
CA THR A 194 25.59 18.64 2.48
C THR A 194 26.98 18.12 2.78
#